data_AF-A0A7H8V4K7-F1
#
_entry.id   AF-A0A7H8V4K7-F1
#
_cell.length_a   1.000
_cell.length_b   1.000
_cell.length_c   1.000
_cell.angle_alpha   90.00
_cell.angle_beta   90.00
_cell.angle_gamma   90.00
#
_symmetry.space_group_name_H-M   'P 1'
#
loop_
_entity.id
_entity.type
_entity.pdbx_description
1 polymer ?
#
loop_
_entity_poly.entity_id
_entity_poly.type
_entity_poly.pdbx_seq_one_letter_code
_entity_poly.pdbx_strand_id
1 'polypeptide(L)'
;MGFCINCGQTLAEGAHFCSNCGVAVGETNTGTSQRKTVYDGELYKCPNCTERLDSFMTVCPTCGYELRGAKGASVVKEFAKKLEQIESVRTDTNKVYSVIGDIFGKFNKTDEQKINLIRSFSIPNTKEDIVEFVILAASNIDLRLYGFSGGDPNSSQRAISDAWLAKFEQAYDKARFSFANSPDFLNIKEIHDQKMKQLKKEKRNQTLIILSMVLFLLLGFILGFIALIFGAK
;
A
#
# COMPACT_ATOMS: atom_id res chain seq x y z
N MET A 1 40.48 -22.70 -43.19
CA MET A 1 39.59 -23.41 -42.24
C MET A 1 39.79 -22.80 -40.86
N GLY A 2 38.73 -22.28 -40.25
CA GLY A 2 38.79 -21.67 -38.90
C GLY A 2 38.33 -22.64 -37.81
N PHE A 3 38.67 -22.35 -36.55
CA PHE A 3 38.20 -23.09 -35.37
C PHE A 3 37.24 -22.23 -34.55
N CYS A 4 36.25 -22.86 -33.92
CA CYS A 4 35.32 -22.18 -33.04
C CYS A 4 36.06 -21.63 -31.81
N ILE A 5 35.93 -20.33 -31.54
CA ILE A 5 36.56 -19.66 -30.39
C ILE A 5 36.01 -20.14 -29.02
N ASN A 6 34.83 -20.77 -29.01
CA ASN A 6 34.18 -21.20 -27.78
C ASN A 6 34.49 -22.67 -27.44
N CYS A 7 34.42 -23.59 -28.41
CA CYS A 7 34.60 -25.03 -28.16
C CYS A 7 35.76 -25.70 -28.92
N GLY A 8 36.51 -24.95 -29.75
CA GLY A 8 37.70 -25.45 -30.44
C GLY A 8 37.46 -26.36 -31.65
N GLN A 9 36.21 -26.67 -32.00
CA GLN A 9 35.92 -27.50 -33.16
C GLN A 9 36.19 -26.79 -34.49
N THR A 10 36.61 -27.56 -35.50
CA THR A 10 36.74 -27.09 -36.89
C THR A 10 35.40 -26.59 -37.44
N LEU A 11 35.42 -25.40 -38.05
CA LEU A 11 34.25 -24.82 -38.70
C LEU A 11 34.24 -25.21 -40.18
N ALA A 12 33.06 -25.60 -40.67
CA ALA A 12 32.84 -25.78 -42.10
C ALA A 12 33.02 -24.45 -42.86
N GLU A 13 33.42 -24.54 -44.12
CA GLU A 13 33.66 -23.37 -44.96
C GLU A 13 32.33 -22.61 -45.18
N GLY A 14 32.30 -21.31 -44.85
CA GLY A 14 31.08 -20.49 -44.91
C GLY A 14 30.08 -20.70 -43.75
N ALA A 15 30.44 -21.41 -42.68
CA ALA A 15 29.54 -21.61 -41.54
C ALA A 15 29.28 -20.29 -40.77
N HIS A 16 28.00 -19.93 -40.63
CA HIS A 16 27.55 -18.79 -39.80
C HIS A 16 27.44 -19.14 -38.31
N PHE A 17 27.36 -20.43 -37.95
CA PHE A 17 27.27 -20.92 -36.57
C PHE A 17 28.11 -22.19 -36.40
N CYS A 18 28.62 -22.42 -35.19
CA CYS A 18 29.34 -23.66 -34.86
C CYS A 18 28.34 -24.82 -34.74
N SER A 19 28.55 -25.89 -35.53
CA SER A 19 27.70 -27.08 -35.54
C SER A 19 27.71 -27.88 -34.23
N ASN A 20 28.70 -27.66 -33.36
CA ASN A 20 28.81 -28.38 -32.08
C ASN A 20 28.23 -27.61 -30.89
N CYS A 21 28.54 -26.32 -30.75
CA CYS A 21 28.11 -25.52 -29.60
C CYS A 21 27.04 -24.45 -29.91
N GLY A 22 26.73 -24.23 -31.20
CA GLY A 22 25.71 -23.26 -31.63
C GLY A 22 26.12 -21.79 -31.63
N VAL A 23 27.35 -21.45 -31.25
CA VAL A 23 27.81 -20.04 -31.22
C VAL A 23 27.97 -19.48 -32.64
N ALA A 24 27.58 -18.22 -32.85
CA ALA A 24 27.74 -17.54 -34.13
C ALA A 24 29.23 -17.34 -34.47
N VAL A 25 29.60 -17.56 -35.73
CA VAL A 25 30.96 -17.41 -36.23
C VAL A 25 31.16 -15.97 -36.68
N GLY A 26 32.03 -15.22 -35.98
CA GLY A 26 32.38 -13.84 -36.34
C GLY A 26 31.94 -12.76 -35.34
N GLU A 27 31.19 -13.10 -34.30
CA GLU A 27 30.86 -12.17 -33.22
C GLU A 27 31.91 -12.24 -32.11
N THR A 28 32.68 -11.16 -31.91
CA THR A 28 33.26 -10.86 -30.61
C THR A 28 32.10 -10.57 -29.66
N ASN A 29 31.96 -11.36 -28.59
CA ASN A 29 30.89 -11.25 -27.59
C ASN A 29 30.65 -9.79 -27.11
N THR A 30 29.77 -9.03 -27.77
CA THR A 30 29.27 -7.73 -27.31
C THR A 30 27.74 -7.65 -27.32
N GLY A 31 27.08 -8.79 -27.13
CA GLY A 31 25.62 -8.86 -27.13
C GLY A 31 25.12 -10.00 -26.27
N THR A 32 25.23 -9.86 -24.95
CA THR A 32 24.46 -10.69 -24.00
C THR A 32 22.97 -10.37 -24.14
N SER A 33 22.33 -10.89 -25.19
CA SER A 33 20.93 -11.27 -25.12
C SER A 33 20.84 -12.55 -24.30
N GLN A 34 21.12 -12.44 -23.00
CA GLN A 34 20.74 -13.47 -22.07
C GLN A 34 19.22 -13.46 -22.03
N ARG A 35 18.58 -14.60 -22.31
CA ARG A 35 17.22 -14.88 -21.82
C ARG A 35 17.28 -14.67 -20.31
N LYS A 36 16.91 -13.48 -19.85
CA LYS A 36 16.88 -13.10 -18.44
C LYS A 36 15.75 -13.91 -17.82
N THR A 37 16.10 -15.03 -17.20
CA THR A 37 15.20 -15.67 -16.25
C THR A 37 14.97 -14.66 -15.13
N VAL A 38 13.83 -13.98 -15.16
CA VAL A 38 13.39 -13.15 -14.05
C VAL A 38 13.07 -14.13 -12.92
N TYR A 39 13.97 -14.23 -11.94
CA TYR A 39 13.70 -14.99 -10.73
C TYR A 39 12.53 -14.33 -10.00
N ASP A 40 11.51 -15.14 -9.71
CA ASP A 40 10.30 -14.72 -9.01
C ASP A 40 10.63 -14.55 -7.52
N GLY A 41 10.83 -13.29 -7.11
CA GLY A 41 11.15 -12.91 -5.72
C GLY A 41 12.64 -12.82 -5.40
N GLU A 42 13.03 -11.78 -4.67
CA GLU A 42 14.37 -11.68 -4.08
C GLU A 42 14.49 -12.69 -2.93
N LEU A 43 15.38 -13.68 -3.08
CA LEU A 43 15.64 -14.65 -2.04
C LEU A 43 16.56 -14.02 -0.97
N TYR A 44 16.00 -13.63 0.17
CA TYR A 44 16.77 -13.12 1.30
C TYR A 44 17.48 -14.28 2.01
N LYS A 45 18.82 -14.26 1.99
CA LYS A 45 19.66 -15.23 2.71
C LYS A 45 20.35 -14.57 3.91
N CYS A 46 20.52 -15.34 4.98
CA CYS A 46 21.32 -14.90 6.12
C CYS A 46 22.77 -14.68 5.69
N PRO A 47 23.38 -13.50 5.93
CA PRO A 47 24.77 -13.24 5.58
C PRO A 47 25.77 -14.06 6.42
N ASN A 48 25.32 -14.61 7.56
CA ASN A 48 26.17 -15.39 8.45
C ASN A 48 26.11 -16.91 8.19
N CYS A 49 24.90 -17.48 8.01
CA CYS A 49 24.73 -18.94 7.89
C CYS A 49 24.09 -19.40 6.57
N THR A 50 23.76 -18.48 5.66
CA THR A 50 23.16 -18.79 4.34
C THR A 50 21.74 -19.37 4.38
N GLU A 51 21.13 -19.49 5.56
CA GLU A 51 19.71 -19.86 5.74
C GLU A 51 18.79 -18.93 4.94
N ARG A 52 17.68 -19.47 4.43
CA ARG A 52 16.62 -18.66 3.82
C ARG A 52 15.87 -17.90 4.91
N LEU A 53 15.76 -16.59 4.76
CA LEU A 53 15.05 -15.72 5.70
C LEU A 53 13.63 -15.46 5.21
N ASP A 54 12.67 -15.51 6.13
CA ASP A 54 11.34 -14.94 5.98
C ASP A 54 11.36 -13.41 6.08
N SER A 55 10.29 -12.80 5.55
CA SER A 55 10.05 -11.35 5.56
C SER A 55 10.14 -10.76 6.98
N PHE A 56 10.71 -9.56 7.13
CA PHE A 56 10.76 -8.79 8.40
C PHE A 56 11.51 -9.41 9.58
N MET A 57 12.24 -10.51 9.39
CA MET A 57 13.07 -11.04 10.48
C MET A 57 14.20 -10.07 10.82
N THR A 58 14.26 -9.67 12.09
CA THR A 58 15.35 -8.85 12.64
C THR A 58 16.51 -9.71 13.16
N VAL A 59 16.29 -11.02 13.30
CA VAL A 59 17.27 -12.00 13.78
C VAL A 59 17.11 -13.29 12.99
N CYS A 60 18.21 -13.91 12.56
CA CYS A 60 18.19 -15.20 11.90
C CYS A 60 17.83 -16.32 12.88
N PRO A 61 16.79 -17.15 12.60
CA PRO A 61 16.35 -18.21 13.50
C PRO A 61 17.38 -19.34 13.65
N THR A 62 18.22 -19.56 12.63
CA THR A 62 19.20 -20.65 12.62
C THR A 62 20.50 -20.31 13.35
N CYS A 63 20.96 -19.04 13.29
CA CYS A 63 22.28 -18.67 13.82
C CYS A 63 22.30 -17.46 14.76
N GLY A 64 21.14 -16.84 15.02
CA GLY A 64 21.06 -15.68 15.93
C GLY A 64 21.65 -14.38 15.38
N TYR A 65 22.06 -14.33 14.10
CA TYR A 65 22.60 -13.13 13.49
C TYR A 65 21.54 -12.02 13.39
N GLU A 66 21.82 -10.85 13.96
CA GLU A 66 20.96 -9.66 13.84
C GLU A 66 21.01 -9.10 12.41
N LEU A 67 19.88 -9.16 11.73
CA LEU A 67 19.71 -8.67 10.37
C LEU A 67 19.52 -7.15 10.43
N ARG A 68 20.61 -6.41 10.21
CA ARG A 68 20.60 -4.94 10.14
C ARG A 68 20.52 -4.48 8.69
N GLY A 69 19.48 -3.71 8.36
CA GLY A 69 19.41 -2.95 7.10
C GLY A 69 19.23 -3.79 5.84
N ALA A 70 18.17 -4.61 5.77
CA ALA A 70 17.77 -5.23 4.51
C ALA A 70 17.54 -4.13 3.45
N LYS A 71 18.46 -4.02 2.50
CA LYS A 71 18.34 -3.18 1.31
C LYS A 71 17.40 -3.86 0.31
N GLY A 72 16.13 -3.96 0.65
CA GLY A 72 15.07 -4.03 -0.35
C GLY A 72 14.56 -2.61 -0.53
N ALA A 73 14.83 -1.97 -1.66
CA ALA A 73 14.05 -0.80 -2.04
C ALA A 73 12.67 -1.32 -2.45
N SER A 74 11.81 -1.61 -1.48
CA SER A 74 10.46 -2.11 -1.74
C SER A 74 9.69 -1.08 -2.56
N VAL A 75 8.83 -1.55 -3.46
CA VAL A 75 7.90 -0.69 -4.22
C VAL A 75 7.05 0.16 -3.25
N VAL A 76 6.81 -0.37 -2.06
CA VAL A 76 6.13 0.29 -0.94
C VAL A 76 6.94 1.48 -0.41
N LYS A 77 8.26 1.36 -0.27
CA LYS A 77 9.14 2.46 0.13
C LYS A 77 9.19 3.58 -0.89
N GLU A 78 9.25 3.26 -2.18
CA GLU A 78 9.18 4.28 -3.24
C GLU A 78 7.84 5.01 -3.22
N PHE A 79 6.75 4.26 -3.03
CA PHE A 79 5.41 4.82 -2.88
C PHE A 79 5.30 5.74 -1.66
N ALA A 80 5.81 5.33 -0.50
CA ALA A 80 5.85 6.16 0.71
C ALA A 80 6.64 7.46 0.48
N LYS A 81 7.78 7.40 -0.22
CA LYS A 81 8.57 8.58 -0.58
C LYS A 81 7.80 9.54 -1.49
N LYS A 82 7.03 9.03 -2.47
CA LYS A 82 6.18 9.87 -3.34
C LYS A 82 5.07 10.56 -2.55
N LEU A 83 4.50 9.88 -1.56
CA LEU A 83 3.52 10.48 -0.65
C LEU A 83 4.13 11.61 0.19
N GLU A 84 5.33 11.38 0.75
CA GLU A 84 6.05 12.39 1.52
C GLU A 84 6.39 13.63 0.68
N GLN A 85 6.81 13.43 -0.58
CA GLN A 85 7.07 14.52 -1.51
C GLN A 85 5.81 15.35 -1.84
N ILE A 86 4.64 14.71 -1.95
CA ILE A 86 3.38 15.43 -2.14
C ILE A 86 3.05 16.27 -0.88
N GLU A 87 3.26 15.70 0.31
CA GLU A 87 2.99 16.41 1.57
C GLU A 87 4.00 17.51 1.89
N SER A 88 5.27 17.41 1.47
CA SER A 88 6.26 18.48 1.72
C SER A 88 5.91 19.79 0.99
N VAL A 89 5.19 19.71 -0.14
CA VAL A 89 4.67 20.89 -0.85
C VAL A 89 3.63 21.65 -0.01
N ARG A 90 3.01 20.99 0.98
CA ARG A 90 1.99 21.58 1.86
C ARG A 90 2.59 22.54 2.90
N THR A 91 3.89 22.43 3.21
CA THR A 91 4.50 23.10 4.37
C THR A 91 4.99 24.53 4.09
N ASP A 92 5.18 24.92 2.82
CA ASP A 92 5.82 26.19 2.43
C ASP A 92 4.88 27.42 2.36
N THR A 93 3.56 27.25 2.49
CA THR A 93 2.59 28.35 2.37
C THR A 93 2.32 29.11 3.68
N ASN A 94 3.00 28.76 4.76
CA ASN A 94 2.57 29.07 6.12
C ASN A 94 3.10 30.40 6.71
N LYS A 95 3.08 31.52 5.97
CA LYS A 95 3.32 32.84 6.61
C LYS A 95 2.65 34.10 6.06
N VAL A 96 1.79 34.06 5.03
CA VAL A 96 1.19 35.31 4.47
C VAL A 96 -0.31 35.28 4.18
N TYR A 97 -0.97 34.11 4.04
CA TYR A 97 -2.34 34.01 3.49
C TYR A 97 -3.45 33.65 4.49
N SER A 98 -3.32 34.04 5.77
CA SER A 98 -4.30 33.66 6.81
C SER A 98 -5.66 34.37 6.73
N VAL A 99 -5.97 35.14 5.68
CA VAL A 99 -7.23 35.92 5.59
C VAL A 99 -8.02 35.68 4.30
N ILE A 100 -7.39 35.22 3.21
CA ILE A 100 -8.06 35.05 1.89
C ILE A 100 -8.22 33.57 1.49
N GLY A 101 -7.51 32.66 2.17
CA GLY A 101 -7.45 31.24 1.81
C GLY A 101 -8.73 30.44 2.00
N ASP A 102 -9.66 30.92 2.84
CA ASP A 102 -10.89 30.21 3.20
C ASP A 102 -11.98 30.23 2.11
N ILE A 103 -11.78 30.96 1.00
CA ILE A 103 -12.83 31.15 -0.01
C ILE A 103 -12.60 30.32 -1.31
N PHE A 104 -11.38 29.96 -1.71
CA PHE A 104 -11.17 29.28 -3.01
C PHE A 104 -10.03 28.24 -3.03
N GLY A 105 -10.36 26.98 -2.72
CA GLY A 105 -9.92 25.79 -3.48
C GLY A 105 -8.47 25.29 -3.42
N LYS A 106 -7.51 26.01 -2.83
CA LYS A 106 -6.08 25.62 -2.92
C LYS A 106 -5.69 24.44 -2.01
N PHE A 107 -6.41 24.21 -0.92
CA PHE A 107 -6.16 23.08 -0.01
C PHE A 107 -6.59 21.70 -0.56
N ASN A 108 -7.26 21.66 -1.72
CA ASN A 108 -7.73 20.41 -2.33
C ASN A 108 -6.68 19.77 -3.27
N LYS A 109 -5.84 20.54 -3.97
CA LYS A 109 -4.96 19.99 -5.02
C LYS A 109 -3.94 18.97 -4.51
N THR A 110 -3.30 19.25 -3.38
CA THR A 110 -2.35 18.32 -2.75
C THR A 110 -3.05 17.06 -2.26
N ASP A 111 -4.24 17.21 -1.65
CA ASP A 111 -5.04 16.09 -1.20
C ASP A 111 -5.55 15.24 -2.37
N GLU A 112 -5.96 15.86 -3.47
CA GLU A 112 -6.35 15.19 -4.70
C GLU A 112 -5.19 14.39 -5.31
N GLN A 113 -3.99 14.99 -5.39
CA GLN A 113 -2.78 14.29 -5.84
C GLN A 113 -2.48 13.09 -4.96
N LYS A 114 -2.59 13.24 -3.64
CA LYS A 114 -2.40 12.15 -2.68
C LYS A 114 -3.45 11.04 -2.86
N ILE A 115 -4.73 11.40 -2.95
CA ILE A 115 -5.84 10.46 -3.18
C ILE A 115 -5.62 9.68 -4.47
N ASN A 116 -5.26 10.36 -5.57
CA ASN A 116 -5.02 9.75 -6.87
C ASN A 116 -3.82 8.82 -6.85
N LEU A 117 -2.73 9.21 -6.17
CA LEU A 117 -1.56 8.34 -5.98
C LEU A 117 -1.94 7.08 -5.20
N ILE A 118 -2.70 7.20 -4.10
CA ILE A 118 -3.15 6.04 -3.32
C ILE A 118 -4.06 5.13 -4.15
N ARG A 119 -5.07 5.69 -4.83
CA ARG A 119 -6.04 4.91 -5.62
C ARG A 119 -5.40 4.17 -6.79
N SER A 120 -4.46 4.81 -7.47
CA SER A 120 -3.77 4.23 -8.64
C SER A 120 -2.66 3.25 -8.28
N PHE A 121 -2.25 3.18 -7.02
CA PHE A 121 -1.17 2.29 -6.60
C PHE A 121 -1.52 0.81 -6.78
N SER A 122 -0.73 0.10 -7.58
CA SER A 122 -0.89 -1.35 -7.77
C SER A 122 -0.29 -2.11 -6.59
N ILE A 123 -1.10 -2.95 -5.94
CA ILE A 123 -0.60 -3.79 -4.83
C ILE A 123 0.51 -4.70 -5.37
N PRO A 124 1.71 -4.71 -4.76
CA PRO A 124 2.81 -5.59 -5.15
C PRO A 124 2.47 -7.09 -5.10
N ASN A 125 3.29 -7.93 -5.71
CA ASN A 125 3.05 -9.38 -5.80
C ASN A 125 3.86 -10.20 -4.78
N THR A 126 4.93 -9.65 -4.21
CA THR A 126 5.75 -10.38 -3.25
C THR A 126 5.05 -10.44 -1.90
N LYS A 127 5.31 -11.51 -1.15
CA LYS A 127 4.73 -11.70 0.18
C LYS A 127 5.18 -10.58 1.13
N GLU A 128 6.46 -10.26 1.09
CA GLU A 128 7.11 -9.18 1.85
C GLU A 128 6.42 -7.83 1.59
N ASP A 129 6.29 -7.44 0.32
CA ASP A 129 5.72 -6.15 -0.04
C ASP A 129 4.22 -6.06 0.29
N ILE A 130 3.47 -7.17 0.16
CA ILE A 130 2.06 -7.21 0.54
C ILE A 130 1.91 -6.98 2.05
N VAL A 131 2.72 -7.66 2.87
CA VAL A 131 2.71 -7.46 4.33
C VAL A 131 3.09 -6.02 4.69
N GLU A 132 4.16 -5.47 4.09
CA GLU A 132 4.58 -4.07 4.34
C GLU A 132 3.44 -3.10 4.01
N PHE A 133 2.81 -3.31 2.85
CA PHE A 133 1.75 -2.43 2.38
C PHE A 133 0.49 -2.52 3.23
N VAL A 134 0.11 -3.71 3.72
CA VAL A 134 -1.03 -3.87 4.65
C VAL A 134 -0.80 -3.06 5.93
N ILE A 135 0.40 -3.11 6.50
CA ILE A 135 0.77 -2.36 7.71
C ILE A 135 0.70 -0.85 7.44
N LEU A 136 1.30 -0.40 6.33
CA LEU A 136 1.28 1.00 5.91
C LEU A 136 -0.16 1.51 5.70
N ALA A 137 -0.99 0.73 5.01
CA ALA A 137 -2.38 1.12 4.76
C ALA A 137 -3.18 1.17 6.07
N ALA A 138 -3.03 0.17 6.95
CA ALA A 138 -3.70 0.13 8.25
C ALA A 138 -3.35 1.34 9.14
N SER A 139 -2.09 1.78 9.11
CA SER A 139 -1.63 2.93 9.92
C SER A 139 -2.15 4.27 9.39
N ASN A 140 -2.49 4.35 8.10
CA ASN A 140 -2.97 5.58 7.47
C ASN A 140 -4.50 5.73 7.45
N ILE A 141 -5.25 4.72 7.89
CA ILE A 141 -6.71 4.80 8.07
C ILE A 141 -7.03 5.48 9.40
N ASP A 142 -7.67 6.65 9.35
CA ASP A 142 -8.13 7.37 10.53
C ASP A 142 -9.59 7.02 10.85
N LEU A 143 -9.75 6.13 11.83
CA LEU A 143 -11.06 5.64 12.27
C LEU A 143 -11.95 6.72 12.86
N ARG A 144 -11.38 7.81 13.40
CA ARG A 144 -12.14 8.90 14.03
C ARG A 144 -13.02 9.63 13.02
N LEU A 145 -12.59 9.65 11.76
CA LEU A 145 -13.33 10.25 10.65
C LEU A 145 -14.63 9.49 10.33
N TYR A 146 -14.81 8.27 10.84
CA TYR A 146 -15.98 7.41 10.63
C TYR A 146 -16.97 7.42 11.79
N GLY A 147 -16.67 8.17 12.86
CA GLY A 147 -17.56 8.34 14.00
C GLY A 147 -18.43 9.60 13.88
N PHE A 148 -19.24 9.84 14.91
CA PHE A 148 -20.08 11.05 15.02
C PHE A 148 -19.25 12.34 14.98
N SER A 149 -18.07 12.34 15.61
CA SER A 149 -17.13 13.47 15.60
C SER A 149 -16.24 13.53 14.36
N GLY A 150 -16.53 12.71 13.34
CA GLY A 150 -15.68 12.54 12.14
C GLY A 150 -15.69 13.69 11.14
N GLY A 151 -16.40 14.78 11.44
CA GLY A 151 -16.50 15.95 10.56
C GLY A 151 -17.37 15.69 9.31
N ASP A 152 -17.14 16.48 8.27
CA ASP A 152 -17.84 16.36 6.99
C ASP A 152 -17.45 15.03 6.30
N PRO A 153 -18.43 14.17 5.95
CA PRO A 153 -18.19 12.96 5.15
C PRO A 153 -17.54 13.24 3.79
N ASN A 154 -17.68 14.45 3.25
CA ASN A 154 -17.08 14.88 1.98
C ASN A 154 -15.73 15.58 2.14
N SER A 155 -15.17 15.60 3.36
CA SER A 155 -13.86 16.19 3.61
C SER A 155 -12.74 15.44 2.88
N SER A 156 -11.68 16.17 2.52
CA SER A 156 -10.51 15.58 1.85
C SER A 156 -9.81 14.55 2.73
N GLN A 157 -9.76 14.78 4.05
CA GLN A 157 -9.22 13.83 5.03
C GLN A 157 -10.00 12.51 5.01
N ARG A 158 -11.34 12.59 4.92
CA ARG A 158 -12.19 11.40 4.81
C ARG A 158 -11.93 10.67 3.50
N ALA A 159 -11.83 11.38 2.39
CA ALA A 159 -11.52 10.79 1.08
C ALA A 159 -10.14 10.11 1.03
N ILE A 160 -9.12 10.69 1.69
CA ILE A 160 -7.79 10.08 1.85
C ILE A 160 -7.89 8.77 2.65
N SER A 161 -8.60 8.80 3.80
CA SER A 161 -8.77 7.60 4.62
C SER A 161 -9.57 6.52 3.89
N ASP A 162 -10.58 6.88 3.11
CA ASP A 162 -11.35 5.94 2.29
C ASP A 162 -10.50 5.32 1.18
N ALA A 163 -9.59 6.09 0.57
CA ALA A 163 -8.63 5.54 -0.41
C ALA A 163 -7.68 4.52 0.24
N TRP A 164 -7.19 4.79 1.45
CA TRP A 164 -6.38 3.83 2.21
C TRP A 164 -7.16 2.61 2.64
N LEU A 165 -8.41 2.76 3.07
CA LEU A 165 -9.29 1.64 3.43
C LEU A 165 -9.51 0.70 2.25
N ALA A 166 -9.80 1.24 1.06
CA ALA A 166 -9.97 0.43 -0.15
C ALA A 166 -8.69 -0.33 -0.51
N LYS A 167 -7.52 0.32 -0.38
CA LYS A 167 -6.22 -0.32 -0.64
C LYS A 167 -5.84 -1.36 0.43
N PHE A 168 -6.21 -1.12 1.68
CA PHE A 168 -6.06 -2.06 2.77
C PHE A 168 -6.84 -3.35 2.51
N GLU A 169 -8.13 -3.23 2.16
CA GLU A 169 -8.97 -4.39 1.80
C GLU A 169 -8.42 -5.11 0.56
N GLN A 170 -7.99 -4.37 -0.48
CA GLN A 170 -7.37 -4.95 -1.67
C GLN A 170 -6.10 -5.75 -1.35
N ALA A 171 -5.25 -5.23 -0.47
CA ALA A 171 -4.01 -5.89 -0.07
C ALA A 171 -4.27 -7.11 0.82
N TYR A 172 -5.27 -7.04 1.71
CA TYR A 172 -5.73 -8.18 2.50
C TYR A 172 -6.25 -9.32 1.62
N ASP A 173 -7.14 -9.01 0.66
CA ASP A 173 -7.65 -10.02 -0.27
C ASP A 173 -6.53 -10.66 -1.07
N LYS A 174 -5.56 -9.87 -1.53
CA LYS A 174 -4.38 -10.38 -2.22
C LYS A 174 -3.55 -11.31 -1.32
N ALA A 175 -3.30 -10.92 -0.07
CA ALA A 175 -2.62 -11.78 0.89
C ALA A 175 -3.36 -13.12 1.10
N ARG A 176 -4.69 -13.07 1.22
CA ARG A 176 -5.54 -14.26 1.35
C ARG A 176 -5.40 -15.18 0.13
N PHE A 177 -5.36 -14.64 -1.08
CA PHE A 177 -5.21 -15.47 -2.29
C PHE A 177 -3.78 -15.95 -2.53
N SER A 178 -2.78 -15.17 -2.15
CA SER A 178 -1.37 -15.46 -2.44
C SER A 178 -0.72 -16.39 -1.41
N PHE A 179 -1.05 -16.26 -0.12
CA PHE A 179 -0.32 -16.98 0.95
C PHE A 179 -1.16 -17.30 2.21
N ALA A 180 -2.45 -17.62 2.05
CA ALA A 180 -3.38 -17.91 3.16
C ALA A 180 -2.89 -18.95 4.19
N ASN A 181 -2.09 -19.93 3.78
CA ASN A 181 -1.61 -21.00 4.66
C ASN A 181 -0.32 -20.63 5.41
N SER A 182 0.26 -19.46 5.16
CA SER A 182 1.50 -19.03 5.82
C SER A 182 1.21 -18.39 7.19
N PRO A 183 2.14 -18.50 8.16
CA PRO A 183 2.02 -17.81 9.45
C PRO A 183 1.85 -16.29 9.31
N ASP A 184 2.47 -15.67 8.30
CA ASP A 184 2.37 -14.22 8.07
C ASP A 184 0.96 -13.77 7.70
N PHE A 185 0.17 -14.64 7.06
CA PHE A 185 -1.24 -14.34 6.81
C PHE A 185 -2.05 -14.23 8.10
N LEU A 186 -1.69 -14.99 9.16
CA LEU A 186 -2.40 -14.89 10.45
C LEU A 186 -2.25 -13.49 11.06
N ASN A 187 -1.04 -12.92 11.00
CA ASN A 187 -0.78 -11.56 11.47
C ASN A 187 -1.57 -10.54 10.66
N ILE A 188 -1.58 -10.65 9.33
CA ILE A 188 -2.37 -9.79 8.45
C ILE A 188 -3.88 -9.90 8.77
N LYS A 189 -4.37 -11.12 8.96
CA LYS A 189 -5.77 -11.38 9.27
C LYS A 189 -6.17 -10.77 10.61
N GLU A 190 -5.32 -10.86 11.62
CA GLU A 190 -5.57 -10.20 12.90
C GLU A 190 -5.67 -8.68 12.75
N ILE A 191 -4.72 -8.05 12.05
CA ILE A 191 -4.73 -6.60 11.79
C ILE A 191 -6.01 -6.19 11.07
N HIS A 192 -6.40 -6.95 10.03
CA HIS A 192 -7.63 -6.75 9.29
C HIS A 192 -8.88 -6.84 10.18
N ASP A 193 -9.03 -7.94 10.89
CA ASP A 193 -10.22 -8.19 11.70
C ASP A 193 -10.37 -7.15 12.81
N GLN A 194 -9.27 -6.77 13.47
CA GLN A 194 -9.28 -5.72 14.48
C GLN A 194 -9.67 -4.36 13.90
N LYS A 195 -9.05 -3.94 12.78
CA LYS A 195 -9.37 -2.67 12.13
C LYS A 195 -10.82 -2.62 11.65
N MET A 196 -11.32 -3.67 11.00
CA MET A 196 -12.69 -3.72 10.52
C MET A 196 -13.71 -3.75 11.65
N LYS A 197 -13.40 -4.42 12.76
CA LYS A 197 -14.23 -4.39 13.97
C LYS A 197 -14.33 -2.98 14.57
N GLN A 198 -13.22 -2.26 14.66
CA GLN A 198 -13.19 -0.88 15.16
C GLN A 198 -13.97 0.06 14.22
N LEU A 199 -13.76 -0.05 12.90
CA LEU A 199 -14.49 0.72 11.89
C LEU A 199 -16.01 0.51 11.99
N LYS A 200 -16.46 -0.75 12.10
CA LYS A 200 -17.88 -1.08 12.26
C LYS A 200 -18.46 -0.52 13.56
N LYS A 201 -17.66 -0.52 14.64
CA LYS A 201 -18.06 0.07 15.93
C LYS A 201 -18.29 1.58 15.80
N GLU A 202 -17.37 2.31 15.16
CA GLU A 202 -17.48 3.76 14.95
C GLU A 202 -18.70 4.12 14.10
N LYS A 203 -18.89 3.43 12.96
CA LYS A 203 -20.07 3.63 12.09
C LYS A 203 -21.37 3.36 12.83
N ARG A 204 -21.46 2.24 13.57
CA ARG A 204 -22.65 1.91 14.35
C ARG A 204 -22.93 2.95 15.42
N ASN A 205 -21.90 3.40 16.14
CA ASN A 205 -22.05 4.43 17.16
C ASN A 205 -22.57 5.73 16.56
N GLN A 206 -22.02 6.15 15.41
CA GLN A 206 -22.51 7.30 14.65
C GLN A 206 -24.00 7.15 14.30
N THR A 207 -24.41 6.00 13.76
CA THR A 207 -25.81 5.74 13.40
C THR A 207 -26.75 5.81 14.63
N LEU A 208 -26.34 5.22 15.75
CA LEU A 208 -27.13 5.24 16.99
C LEU A 208 -27.30 6.65 17.54
N ILE A 209 -26.23 7.47 17.54
CA ILE A 209 -26.28 8.86 18.02
C ILE A 209 -27.19 9.69 17.11
N ILE A 210 -27.04 9.59 15.79
CA ILE A 210 -27.90 10.31 14.83
C ILE A 210 -29.37 9.93 15.04
N LEU A 211 -29.67 8.63 15.16
CA LEU A 211 -31.03 8.17 15.41
C LEU A 211 -31.60 8.72 16.73
N SER A 212 -30.79 8.72 17.79
CA SER A 212 -31.17 9.29 19.08
C SER A 212 -31.45 10.80 19.00
N MET A 213 -30.64 11.56 18.24
CA MET A 213 -30.83 13.00 18.06
C MET A 213 -32.10 13.30 17.27
N VAL A 214 -32.37 12.55 16.19
CA VAL A 214 -33.59 12.70 15.39
C VAL A 214 -34.83 12.40 16.22
N LEU A 215 -34.81 11.33 17.01
CA LEU A 215 -35.93 10.98 17.90
C LEU A 215 -36.20 12.09 18.94
N PHE A 216 -35.15 12.65 19.54
CA PHE A 216 -35.28 13.75 20.50
C PHE A 216 -35.90 15.01 19.88
N LEU A 217 -35.47 15.37 18.66
CA LEU A 217 -36.06 16.50 17.93
C LEU A 217 -37.54 16.27 17.62
N LEU A 218 -37.91 15.07 17.14
CA LEU A 218 -39.31 14.73 16.86
C LEU A 218 -40.19 14.80 18.11
N LEU A 219 -39.70 14.29 19.26
CA LEU A 219 -40.42 14.39 20.53
C LEU A 219 -40.61 15.85 20.97
N GLY A 220 -39.57 16.68 20.82
CA GLY A 220 -39.65 18.12 21.10
C GLY A 220 -40.69 18.83 20.24
N PHE A 221 -40.74 18.52 18.94
CA PHE A 221 -41.76 19.05 18.03
C PHE A 221 -43.18 18.63 18.44
N ILE A 222 -43.39 17.37 18.81
CA ILE A 222 -44.68 16.87 19.26
C ILE A 222 -45.13 17.58 20.54
N LEU A 223 -44.25 17.71 21.54
CA LEU A 223 -44.57 18.40 22.79
C LEU A 223 -44.86 19.89 22.57
N GLY A 224 -44.11 20.57 21.71
CA GLY A 224 -44.37 21.96 21.35
C GLY A 224 -45.71 22.15 20.64
N PHE A 225 -46.07 21.23 19.74
CA PHE A 225 -47.36 21.25 19.06
C PHE A 225 -48.54 21.03 20.02
N ILE A 226 -48.40 20.09 20.96
CA ILE A 226 -49.38 19.88 22.04
C ILE A 226 -49.51 21.16 22.89
N ALA A 227 -48.40 21.75 23.31
CA ALA A 227 -48.43 23.00 24.10
C ALA A 227 -49.12 24.15 23.37
N LEU A 228 -48.95 24.29 22.05
CA LEU A 228 -49.66 25.30 21.25
C LEU A 228 -51.17 25.05 21.19
N ILE A 229 -51.61 23.80 21.03
CA ILE A 229 -53.04 23.45 20.97
C ILE A 229 -53.73 23.70 22.32
N PHE A 230 -53.08 23.33 23.43
CA PHE A 230 -53.68 23.41 24.76
C PHE A 230 -53.43 24.74 25.47
N GLY A 231 -52.37 25.47 25.11
CA GLY A 231 -52.03 26.79 25.67
C GLY A 231 -52.70 27.97 24.97
N ALA A 232 -53.37 27.76 23.83
CA ALA A 232 -54.16 28.79 23.13
C ALA A 232 -55.62 28.89 23.64
N LYS A 233 -55.92 28.35 24.81
CA LYS A 233 -57.22 28.45 25.50
C LYS A 233 -57.14 29.35 26.72
#